data_AF-A0A842QZE3-F1
#
_entry.id   AF-A0A842QZE3-F1
#
_cell.length_a   1.000
_cell.length_b   1.000
_cell.length_c   1.000
_cell.angle_alpha   90.00
_cell.angle_beta   90.00
_cell.angle_gamma   90.00
#
_symmetry.space_group_name_H-M   'P 1'
#
loop_
_entity.id
_entity.type
_entity.pdbx_description
1 polymer ?
#
loop_
_entity_poly.entity_id
_entity_poly.type
_entity_poly.pdbx_seq_one_letter_code
_entity_poly.pdbx_strand_id
1 'polypeptide(L)'
;MIDTPENILNDELADAEYDHELASVEKEIAKLQENIAEKEIKLAKINKNLAKESMQVAKAIEKLAKKQKVYLDARKKGELEERVEKARKEYEEKNESVFKERIDVANKKDEIRKQEAELSDMRAKLSTKMGELNKLERKASTPANDPS
;
A
#
# COMPACT_ATOMS: atom_id res chain seq x y z
N MET A 1 -5.68 -41.56 43.48
CA MET A 1 -5.74 -42.25 42.17
C MET A 1 -4.37 -42.12 41.56
N ILE A 2 -3.76 -43.22 41.12
CA ILE A 2 -2.49 -43.19 40.39
C ILE A 2 -2.87 -43.05 38.92
N ASP A 3 -2.45 -41.97 38.26
CA ASP A 3 -2.65 -41.83 36.83
C ASP A 3 -2.01 -43.01 36.10
N THR A 4 -2.78 -43.62 35.21
CA THR A 4 -2.27 -44.73 34.41
C THR A 4 -1.17 -44.19 33.47
N PRO A 5 -0.14 -45.00 33.16
CA PRO A 5 0.89 -44.60 32.18
C PRO A 5 0.32 -44.15 30.83
N GLU A 6 -0.86 -44.68 30.47
CA GLU A 6 -1.61 -44.34 29.27
C GLU A 6 -2.23 -42.92 29.33
N ASN A 7 -2.61 -42.43 30.52
CA ASN A 7 -3.07 -41.05 30.70
C ASN A 7 -1.91 -40.06 30.57
N ILE A 8 -0.76 -40.37 31.19
CA ILE A 8 0.44 -39.50 31.14
C ILE A 8 0.93 -39.32 29.69
N LEU A 9 0.97 -40.41 28.92
CA LEU A 9 1.37 -40.36 27.50
C LEU A 9 0.40 -39.55 26.62
N ASN A 10 -0.90 -39.55 26.93
CA ASN A 10 -1.89 -38.77 26.20
C ASN A 10 -1.79 -37.28 26.50
N ASP A 11 -1.49 -36.90 27.75
CA ASP A 11 -1.30 -35.52 28.16
C ASP A 11 -0.01 -34.93 27.55
N GLU A 12 1.10 -35.67 27.59
CA GLU A 12 2.36 -35.24 26.95
C GLU A 12 2.23 -35.06 25.43
N LEU A 13 1.43 -35.90 24.77
CA LEU A 13 1.15 -35.77 23.34
C LEU A 13 0.32 -34.51 23.03
N ALA A 14 -0.70 -34.22 23.85
CA ALA A 14 -1.54 -33.04 23.69
C ALA A 14 -0.75 -31.73 23.89
N ASP A 15 0.15 -31.69 24.88
CA ASP A 15 1.04 -30.54 25.11
C ASP A 15 2.00 -30.32 23.93
N ALA A 16 2.60 -31.39 23.41
CA ALA A 16 3.50 -31.31 22.25
C ALA A 16 2.78 -30.84 20.97
N GLU A 17 1.53 -31.27 20.75
CA GLU A 17 0.69 -30.81 19.65
C GLU A 17 0.34 -29.32 19.79
N TYR A 18 0.01 -28.86 21.00
CA TYR A 18 -0.26 -27.46 21.30
C TYR A 18 0.97 -26.58 21.03
N ASP A 19 2.13 -26.94 21.56
CA ASP A 19 3.37 -26.18 21.38
C ASP A 19 3.76 -26.09 19.90
N HIS A 20 3.55 -27.18 19.16
CA HIS A 20 3.76 -27.19 17.71
C HIS A 20 2.79 -26.24 16.98
N GLU A 21 1.50 -26.26 17.32
CA GLU A 21 0.50 -25.36 16.72
C GLU A 21 0.82 -23.89 17.04
N LEU A 22 1.18 -23.59 18.29
CA LEU A 22 1.56 -22.26 18.75
C LEU A 22 2.76 -21.72 17.97
N ALA A 23 3.85 -22.48 17.93
CA ALA A 23 5.07 -22.09 17.20
C ALA A 23 4.81 -21.90 15.70
N SER A 24 3.92 -22.71 15.11
CA SER A 24 3.54 -22.56 13.70
C SER A 24 2.81 -21.24 13.46
N VAL A 25 1.82 -20.89 14.30
CA VAL A 25 1.06 -19.63 14.18
C VAL A 25 1.97 -18.41 14.39
N GLU A 26 2.85 -18.44 15.39
CA GLU A 26 3.81 -17.36 15.65
C GLU A 26 4.75 -17.12 14.46
N LYS A 27 5.25 -18.20 13.84
CA LYS A 27 6.09 -18.13 12.65
C LYS A 27 5.36 -17.51 11.45
N GLU A 28 4.10 -17.87 11.25
CA GLU A 28 3.26 -17.27 10.20
C GLU A 28 3.02 -15.77 10.44
N ILE A 29 2.75 -15.38 11.68
CA ILE A 29 2.58 -13.98 12.11
C ILE A 29 3.85 -13.17 11.81
N ALA A 30 5.01 -13.67 12.25
CA ALA A 30 6.29 -12.99 12.04
C ALA A 30 6.57 -12.78 10.54
N LYS A 31 6.32 -13.81 9.72
CA LYS A 31 6.46 -13.72 8.25
C LYS A 31 5.48 -12.73 7.63
N LEU A 32 4.24 -12.65 8.10
CA LEU A 32 3.27 -11.67 7.63
C LEU A 32 3.70 -10.24 8.00
N GLN A 33 4.18 -10.03 9.21
CA GLN A 33 4.67 -8.73 9.67
C GLN A 33 5.86 -8.23 8.84
N GLU A 34 6.84 -9.11 8.56
CA GLU A 34 7.98 -8.80 7.70
C GLU A 34 7.52 -8.36 6.30
N ASN A 35 6.65 -9.15 5.66
CA ASN A 35 6.12 -8.83 4.34
C ASN A 35 5.34 -7.50 4.31
N ILE A 36 4.53 -7.22 5.33
CA ILE A 36 3.79 -5.97 5.48
C ILE A 36 4.78 -4.79 5.58
N ALA A 37 5.78 -4.89 6.44
CA ALA A 37 6.77 -3.83 6.64
C ALA A 37 7.56 -3.53 5.36
N GLU A 38 8.01 -4.56 4.64
CA GLU A 38 8.68 -4.38 3.36
C GLU A 38 7.79 -3.63 2.34
N LYS A 39 6.51 -4.00 2.27
CA LYS A 39 5.58 -3.43 1.32
C LYS A 39 5.22 -2.00 1.67
N GLU A 40 5.08 -1.68 2.95
CA GLU A 40 4.91 -0.31 3.45
C GLU A 40 6.09 0.59 3.07
N ILE A 41 7.32 0.11 3.24
CA ILE A 41 8.54 0.85 2.85
C ILE A 41 8.56 1.10 1.34
N LYS A 42 8.27 0.07 0.53
CA LYS A 42 8.18 0.17 -0.94
C LYS A 42 7.11 1.20 -1.34
N LEU A 43 5.91 1.12 -0.75
CA LEU A 43 4.79 2.02 -1.02
C LEU A 43 5.11 3.48 -0.62
N ALA A 44 5.73 3.69 0.54
CA ALA A 44 6.17 5.02 0.97
C ALA A 44 7.16 5.66 -0.02
N LYS A 45 8.09 4.87 -0.55
CA LYS A 45 9.04 5.33 -1.58
C LYS A 45 8.34 5.72 -2.87
N ILE A 46 7.39 4.91 -3.33
CA ILE A 46 6.60 5.19 -4.55
C ILE A 46 5.76 6.45 -4.34
N ASN A 47 5.06 6.57 -3.21
CA ASN A 47 4.25 7.76 -2.88
C ASN A 47 5.08 9.05 -2.84
N LYS A 48 6.29 9.00 -2.25
CA LYS A 48 7.21 10.14 -2.25
C LYS A 48 7.61 10.56 -3.67
N ASN A 49 7.86 9.61 -4.56
CA ASN A 49 8.20 9.91 -5.95
C ASN A 49 7.00 10.46 -6.72
N LEU A 50 5.82 9.85 -6.55
CA LEU A 50 4.58 10.32 -7.16
C LEU A 50 4.26 11.77 -6.76
N ALA A 51 4.48 12.14 -5.50
CA ALA A 51 4.29 13.51 -5.04
C ALA A 51 5.20 14.51 -5.76
N LYS A 52 6.48 14.14 -5.99
CA LYS A 52 7.42 14.98 -6.76
C LYS A 52 6.98 15.12 -8.22
N GLU A 53 6.60 14.02 -8.86
CA GLU A 53 6.10 14.02 -10.24
C GLU A 53 4.81 14.85 -10.37
N SER A 54 3.87 14.69 -9.45
CA SER A 54 2.64 15.48 -9.40
C SER A 54 2.93 16.98 -9.26
N MET A 55 3.94 17.36 -8.46
CA MET A 55 4.38 18.74 -8.34
C MET A 55 5.04 19.26 -9.63
N GLN A 56 5.80 18.43 -10.35
CA GLN A 56 6.38 18.79 -11.65
C GLN A 56 5.27 19.04 -12.68
N VAL A 57 4.25 18.17 -12.73
CA VAL A 57 3.07 18.36 -13.59
C VAL A 57 2.35 19.65 -13.24
N ALA A 58 2.14 19.96 -11.96
CA ALA A 58 1.51 21.22 -11.54
C ALA A 58 2.29 22.45 -12.04
N LYS A 59 3.63 22.44 -11.93
CA LYS A 59 4.49 23.50 -12.47
C LYS A 59 4.42 23.58 -14.00
N ALA A 60 4.31 22.44 -14.68
CA ALA A 60 4.17 22.39 -16.14
C ALA A 60 2.82 22.97 -16.60
N ILE A 61 1.74 22.69 -15.87
CA ILE A 61 0.40 23.29 -16.07
C ILE A 61 0.45 24.80 -15.87
N GLU A 62 1.11 25.29 -14.83
CA GLU A 62 1.26 26.74 -14.59
C GLU A 62 1.97 27.45 -15.76
N LYS A 63 3.07 26.84 -16.26
CA LYS A 63 3.78 27.35 -17.44
C LYS A 63 2.91 27.31 -18.70
N LEU A 64 2.14 26.23 -18.89
CA LEU A 64 1.21 26.09 -20.00
C LEU A 64 0.13 27.19 -19.97
N ALA A 65 -0.44 27.47 -18.81
CA ALA A 65 -1.43 28.54 -18.63
C ALA A 65 -0.85 29.92 -19.00
N LYS A 66 0.41 30.19 -18.63
CA LYS A 66 1.12 31.41 -19.05
C LYS A 66 1.29 31.48 -20.57
N LYS A 67 1.69 30.39 -21.23
CA LYS A 67 1.77 30.32 -22.71
C LYS A 67 0.42 30.51 -23.38
N GLN A 68 -0.63 29.89 -22.84
CA GLN A 68 -2.00 30.04 -23.32
C GLN A 68 -2.44 31.51 -23.28
N LYS A 69 -2.15 32.21 -22.18
CA LYS A 69 -2.43 33.64 -22.05
C LYS A 69 -1.71 34.46 -23.12
N VAL A 70 -0.40 34.22 -23.33
CA VAL A 70 0.38 34.92 -24.36
C VAL A 70 -0.22 34.72 -25.75
N TYR A 71 -0.58 33.48 -26.11
CA TYR A 71 -1.24 33.17 -27.37
C TYR A 71 -2.58 33.93 -27.53
N LEU A 72 -3.43 33.91 -26.50
CA LEU A 72 -4.72 34.59 -26.52
C LEU A 72 -4.56 36.12 -26.62
N ASP A 73 -3.57 36.69 -25.93
CA ASP A 73 -3.30 38.13 -25.96
C ASP A 73 -2.77 38.56 -27.34
N ALA A 74 -1.86 37.80 -27.95
CA ALA A 74 -1.34 38.06 -29.30
C ALA A 74 -2.47 38.03 -30.34
N ARG A 75 -3.35 37.03 -30.24
CA ARG A 75 -4.53 36.90 -31.12
C ARG A 75 -5.52 38.06 -30.93
N LYS A 76 -5.78 38.49 -29.70
CA LYS A 76 -6.71 39.60 -29.41
C LYS A 76 -6.19 40.96 -29.88
N LYS A 77 -4.88 41.19 -29.80
CA LYS A 77 -4.26 42.45 -30.22
C LYS A 77 -4.06 42.58 -31.73
N GLY A 78 -4.41 41.54 -32.51
CA GLY A 78 -4.17 41.52 -33.95
C GLY A 78 -2.67 41.61 -34.28
N GLU A 79 -1.81 40.96 -33.47
CA GLU A 79 -0.38 40.89 -33.78
C GLU A 79 -0.12 40.17 -35.11
N LEU A 80 1.08 40.34 -35.69
CA LEU A 80 1.52 39.66 -36.91
C LEU A 80 1.20 38.15 -36.85
N GLU A 81 0.59 37.64 -37.92
CA GLU A 81 0.05 36.28 -38.02
C GLU A 81 1.12 35.21 -37.73
N GLU A 82 2.37 35.46 -38.14
CA GLU A 82 3.54 34.62 -37.84
C GLU A 82 3.82 34.49 -36.34
N ARG A 83 3.63 35.57 -35.58
CA ARG A 83 3.85 35.59 -34.11
C ARG A 83 2.74 34.86 -33.37
N VAL A 84 1.51 34.97 -33.86
CA VAL A 84 0.35 34.22 -33.34
C VAL A 84 0.55 32.71 -33.58
N GLU A 85 0.97 32.32 -34.79
CA GLU A 85 1.19 30.91 -35.14
C GLU A 85 2.36 30.29 -34.36
N LYS A 86 3.45 31.03 -34.14
CA LYS A 86 4.54 30.58 -33.26
C LYS A 86 4.05 30.33 -31.83
N ALA A 87 3.30 31.28 -31.26
CA ALA A 87 2.76 31.14 -29.90
C ALA A 87 1.77 29.96 -29.78
N ARG A 88 1.00 29.69 -30.84
CA ARG A 88 0.09 28.54 -30.93
C ARG A 88 0.85 27.22 -30.90
N LYS A 89 1.84 27.02 -31.78
CA LYS A 89 2.65 25.78 -31.84
C LYS A 89 3.32 25.49 -30.50
N GLU A 90 3.93 26.51 -29.90
CA GLU A 90 4.56 26.40 -28.58
C GLU A 90 3.59 26.02 -27.46
N TYR A 91 2.32 26.44 -27.55
CA TYR A 91 1.27 26.06 -26.61
C TYR A 91 0.82 24.61 -26.86
N GLU A 92 0.55 24.24 -28.11
CA GLU A 92 0.09 22.91 -28.51
C GLU A 92 1.10 21.81 -28.13
N GLU A 93 2.38 22.00 -28.47
CA GLU A 93 3.47 21.09 -28.09
C GLU A 93 3.55 20.91 -26.57
N LYS A 94 3.44 22.01 -25.82
CA LYS A 94 3.51 21.93 -24.35
C LYS A 94 2.26 21.28 -23.76
N ASN A 95 1.09 21.51 -24.35
CA ASN A 95 -0.15 20.91 -23.93
C ASN A 95 -0.12 19.38 -24.09
N GLU A 96 0.39 18.88 -25.21
CA GLU A 96 0.57 17.44 -25.44
C GLU A 96 1.53 16.80 -24.42
N SER A 97 2.67 17.46 -24.14
CA SER A 97 3.62 17.01 -23.12
C SER A 97 2.96 16.92 -21.73
N VAL A 98 2.22 17.96 -21.31
CA VAL A 98 1.53 17.97 -20.03
C VAL A 98 0.43 16.91 -19.97
N PHE A 99 -0.28 16.67 -21.07
CA PHE A 99 -1.30 15.64 -21.15
C PHE A 99 -0.71 14.24 -20.90
N LYS A 100 0.41 13.90 -21.57
CA LYS A 100 1.11 12.62 -21.36
C LYS A 100 1.57 12.44 -19.91
N GLU A 101 2.22 13.46 -19.35
CA GLU A 101 2.67 13.42 -17.95
C GLU A 101 1.52 13.21 -16.95
N ARG A 102 0.33 13.80 -17.22
CA ARG A 102 -0.87 13.60 -16.39
C ARG A 102 -1.38 12.17 -16.43
N ILE A 103 -1.36 11.54 -17.61
CA ILE A 103 -1.77 10.14 -17.77
C ILE A 103 -0.81 9.22 -17.02
N ASP A 104 0.49 9.46 -17.11
CA ASP A 104 1.49 8.65 -16.39
C ASP A 104 1.31 8.73 -14.86
N VAL A 105 1.09 9.95 -14.33
CA VAL A 105 0.79 10.15 -12.90
C VAL A 105 -0.51 9.47 -12.49
N ALA A 106 -1.55 9.48 -13.34
CA ALA A 106 -2.80 8.79 -13.08
C ALA A 106 -2.62 7.27 -13.01
N ASN A 107 -1.91 6.69 -13.99
CA ASN A 107 -1.61 5.26 -14.01
C ASN A 107 -0.84 4.81 -12.77
N LYS A 108 0.17 5.57 -12.35
CA LYS A 108 0.94 5.30 -11.12
C LYS A 108 0.06 5.38 -9.86
N LYS A 109 -0.90 6.30 -9.81
CA LYS A 109 -1.87 6.37 -8.69
C LYS A 109 -2.73 5.11 -8.61
N ASP A 110 -3.16 4.60 -9.76
CA ASP A 110 -3.97 3.37 -9.79
C ASP A 110 -3.15 2.14 -9.39
N GLU A 111 -1.87 2.08 -9.74
CA GLU A 111 -0.96 1.04 -9.25
C GLU A 111 -0.76 1.11 -7.73
N ILE A 112 -0.55 2.31 -7.18
CA ILE A 112 -0.46 2.50 -5.72
C ILE A 112 -1.73 2.01 -5.02
N ARG A 113 -2.92 2.36 -5.53
CA ARG A 113 -4.20 1.90 -4.95
C ARG A 113 -4.31 0.37 -4.92
N LYS A 114 -3.86 -0.31 -5.98
CA LYS A 114 -3.81 -1.78 -6.00
C LYS A 114 -2.88 -2.32 -4.92
N GLN A 115 -1.70 -1.71 -4.78
CA GLN A 115 -0.74 -2.12 -3.75
C GLN A 115 -1.25 -1.86 -2.31
N GLU A 116 -1.99 -0.77 -2.10
CA GLU A 116 -2.67 -0.45 -0.83
C GLU A 116 -3.76 -1.46 -0.51
N ALA A 117 -4.55 -1.88 -1.50
CA ALA A 117 -5.56 -2.92 -1.32
C ALA A 117 -4.92 -4.27 -0.90
N GLU A 118 -3.86 -4.70 -1.59
CA GLU A 118 -3.12 -5.90 -1.21
C GLU A 118 -2.52 -5.81 0.21
N LEU A 119 -2.04 -4.62 0.60
CA LEU A 119 -1.52 -4.39 1.95
C LEU A 119 -2.65 -4.49 3.00
N SER A 120 -3.83 -3.97 2.68
CA SER A 120 -5.03 -4.10 3.52
C SER A 120 -5.39 -5.58 3.72
N ASP A 121 -5.37 -6.39 2.66
CA ASP A 121 -5.65 -7.82 2.75
C ASP A 121 -4.63 -8.55 3.63
N MET A 122 -3.35 -8.20 3.53
CA MET A 122 -2.30 -8.75 4.41
C MET A 122 -2.51 -8.38 5.87
N ARG A 123 -2.89 -7.12 6.15
CA ARG A 123 -3.21 -6.67 7.52
C ARG A 123 -4.43 -7.39 8.08
N ALA A 124 -5.45 -7.66 7.26
CA ALA A 124 -6.60 -8.46 7.65
C ALA A 124 -6.20 -9.90 8.00
N LYS A 125 -5.36 -10.54 7.17
CA LYS A 125 -4.82 -11.88 7.45
C LYS A 125 -4.01 -11.92 8.75
N LEU A 126 -3.16 -10.91 8.97
CA LEU A 126 -2.40 -10.78 10.21
C LEU A 126 -3.34 -10.66 11.42
N SER A 127 -4.39 -9.84 11.31
CA SER A 127 -5.39 -9.70 12.38
C SER A 127 -6.08 -11.03 12.70
N THR A 128 -6.44 -11.83 11.69
CA THR A 128 -7.03 -13.16 11.88
C THR A 128 -6.05 -14.08 12.62
N LYS A 129 -4.78 -14.12 12.19
CA LYS A 129 -3.73 -14.95 12.80
C LYS A 129 -3.44 -14.56 14.24
N MET A 130 -3.40 -13.25 14.54
CA MET A 130 -3.32 -12.77 15.93
C MET A 130 -4.52 -13.21 16.76
N GLY A 131 -5.72 -13.30 16.16
CA GLY A 131 -6.90 -13.84 16.82
C GLY A 131 -6.81 -15.35 17.10
N GLU A 132 -6.21 -16.13 16.19
CA GLU A 132 -5.90 -17.55 16.40
C GLU A 132 -4.91 -17.73 17.55
N LEU A 133 -3.80 -16.96 17.54
CA LEU A 133 -2.79 -16.96 18.60
C LEU A 133 -3.41 -16.69 19.98
N ASN A 134 -4.18 -15.60 20.10
CA ASN A 134 -4.87 -15.26 21.36
C ASN A 134 -5.81 -16.36 21.87
N LYS A 135 -6.42 -17.15 20.97
CA LYS A 135 -7.27 -18.27 21.38
C LYS A 135 -6.44 -19.44 21.91
N LEU A 136 -5.30 -19.73 21.30
CA LEU A 136 -4.36 -20.74 21.77
C LEU A 136 -3.82 -20.38 23.16
N GLU A 137 -3.31 -19.16 23.33
CA GLU A 137 -2.79 -18.66 24.62
C GLU A 137 -3.84 -18.71 25.74
N ARG A 138 -5.11 -18.43 25.42
CA ARG A 138 -6.21 -18.52 26.38
C ARG A 138 -6.57 -19.95 26.77
N LYS A 139 -6.50 -20.91 25.84
CA LYS A 139 -6.71 -22.33 26.16
C LYS A 139 -5.67 -22.83 27.16
N ALA A 140 -4.42 -22.41 27.02
CA ALA A 140 -3.35 -22.70 27.98
C ALA A 140 -3.51 -21.98 29.33
N SER A 141 -4.19 -20.82 29.36
CA SER A 141 -4.39 -20.02 30.57
C SER A 141 -5.63 -20.37 31.41
N THR A 142 -6.53 -21.23 30.93
CA THR A 142 -7.64 -21.75 31.75
C THR A 142 -7.14 -22.90 32.62
N PRO A 143 -6.97 -22.74 33.95
CA PRO A 143 -6.69 -23.86 34.82
C PRO A 143 -7.95 -24.72 34.87
N ALA A 144 -7.78 -26.03 34.75
CA ALA A 144 -8.75 -27.00 35.22
C ALA A 144 -8.87 -26.86 36.76
N ASN A 145 -9.65 -25.90 37.23
CA ASN A 145 -10.20 -25.85 38.58
C ASN A 145 -11.68 -26.25 38.47
N ASP A 146 -12.29 -27.10 39.28
CA ASP A 146 -11.91 -28.08 40.30
C ASP A 146 -13.29 -28.71 40.61
N PRO A 147 -13.53 -30.03 40.50
CA PRO A 147 -14.88 -30.58 40.72
C PRO A 147 -15.23 -30.46 42.21
N SER A 148 -16.21 -29.59 42.53
CA SER A 148 -16.88 -29.55 43.83
C SER A 148 -17.81 -30.74 44.03
#